data_AF-A0A3P3RAY2-F1
#
_entry.id   AF-A0A3P3RAY2-F1
#
_cell.length_a   1.000
_cell.length_b   1.000
_cell.length_c   1.000
_cell.angle_alpha   90.00
_cell.angle_beta   90.00
_cell.angle_gamma   90.00
#
_symmetry.space_group_name_H-M   'P 1'
#
loop_
_entity.id
_entity.type
_entity.pdbx_description
1 polymer ?
#
loop_
_entity_poly.entity_id
_entity_poly.type
_entity_poly.pdbx_seq_one_letter_code
_entity_poly.pdbx_strand_id
1 'polypeptide(L)'
;MAPSKAALWTTWINETLLEDIRASDQPDPVPFLTTDDGALATTDALDQYRYGKNDGEYLYLIYLADKPITTPADITPVYVGESRNIGARIYQHYKKLRDALPIDDWEDDGSWGSFSKYDHLAAIRERADNRLHIWILDVNTHETGPYGTATYRHELEAKVIGLIHAHAEYRTTLTNREFVPNRVLHEIGTLGPEWLTTDPSAPDRSRVPPQEPIDTARHSKADLWRQWLETHVHPDLSDATTADPIPVFATDDQLRVKLTDAGRLKRSNTIDARIRAEGQNCVHSKGVRDGDHEGLLYIMYQLTETENSDHPRIVPRYIGKAEAYGKKKELSSNFTEIAAERASTRSFARWGEGDYWHVGELSMALFENDTRKEPWASELFEQGTRRLKEQVYLWTRAWNQQTHVGPYGYQASLAEVEPQLIGLAQAAFPAHLLNKSGVPDDAPIHSTDFAFQTVQHP
;
A
#
# COMPACT_ATOMS: atom_id res chain seq x y z
N MET A 1 -27.62 1.39 9.13
CA MET A 1 -26.54 0.40 9.04
C MET A 1 -25.71 0.82 7.83
N ALA A 2 -24.41 1.10 7.98
CA ALA A 2 -23.60 1.45 6.81
C ALA A 2 -23.33 0.20 5.97
N PRO A 3 -23.13 0.36 4.65
CA PRO A 3 -22.83 -0.75 3.76
C PRO A 3 -21.56 -1.48 4.18
N SER A 4 -21.48 -2.80 4.00
CA SER A 4 -20.22 -3.53 4.12
C SER A 4 -19.24 -3.13 2.99
N LYS A 5 -17.94 -3.46 3.10
CA LYS A 5 -16.99 -3.27 1.99
C LYS A 5 -17.47 -3.95 0.70
N ALA A 6 -18.08 -5.13 0.82
CA ALA A 6 -18.67 -5.84 -0.31
C ALA A 6 -19.85 -5.07 -0.95
N ALA A 7 -20.67 -4.42 -0.12
CA ALA A 7 -21.73 -3.54 -0.61
C ALA A 7 -21.14 -2.27 -1.27
N LEU A 8 -20.06 -1.69 -0.74
CA LEU A 8 -19.36 -0.56 -1.37
C LEU A 8 -18.79 -0.93 -2.75
N TRP A 9 -18.19 -2.11 -2.90
CA TRP A 9 -17.77 -2.62 -4.21
C TRP A 9 -18.94 -2.71 -5.19
N THR A 10 -20.05 -3.31 -4.74
CA THR A 10 -21.25 -3.50 -5.55
C THR A 10 -21.84 -2.17 -6.01
N THR A 11 -21.96 -1.20 -5.10
CA THR A 11 -22.41 0.16 -5.40
C THR A 11 -21.47 0.83 -6.40
N TRP A 12 -20.15 0.82 -6.12
CA TRP A 12 -19.15 1.44 -6.98
C TRP A 12 -19.19 0.90 -8.41
N ILE A 13 -19.23 -0.42 -8.59
CA ILE A 13 -19.32 -1.02 -9.93
C ILE A 13 -20.64 -0.69 -10.62
N ASN A 14 -21.75 -0.62 -9.87
CA ASN A 14 -23.02 -0.27 -10.46
C ASN A 14 -23.10 1.20 -10.91
N GLU A 15 -22.47 2.11 -10.18
CA GLU A 15 -22.46 3.57 -10.44
C GLU A 15 -21.29 4.00 -11.36
N THR A 16 -20.44 3.07 -11.79
CA THR A 16 -19.31 3.38 -12.68
C THR A 16 -19.35 2.45 -13.89
N LEU A 17 -18.67 1.30 -13.83
CA LEU A 17 -18.51 0.38 -14.94
C LEU A 17 -19.85 -0.06 -15.57
N LEU A 18 -20.89 -0.35 -14.77
CA LEU A 18 -22.19 -0.72 -15.34
C LEU A 18 -22.94 0.45 -15.98
N GLU A 19 -22.70 1.69 -15.54
CA GLU A 19 -23.25 2.86 -16.23
C GLU A 19 -22.62 2.99 -17.62
N ASP A 20 -21.30 2.82 -17.72
CA ASP A 20 -20.58 2.82 -19.00
C ASP A 20 -21.06 1.68 -19.92
N ILE A 21 -21.26 0.47 -19.40
CA ILE A 21 -21.80 -0.66 -20.19
C ILE A 21 -23.23 -0.39 -20.69
N ARG A 22 -24.05 0.35 -19.92
CA ARG A 22 -25.44 0.67 -20.30
C ARG A 22 -25.52 1.87 -21.25
N ALA A 23 -24.50 2.73 -21.27
CA ALA A 23 -24.45 3.90 -22.12
C ALA A 23 -24.21 3.50 -23.59
N SER A 24 -25.15 3.86 -24.47
CA SER A 24 -25.12 3.44 -25.88
C SER A 24 -23.98 4.04 -26.70
N ASP A 25 -23.34 5.09 -26.19
CA ASP A 25 -22.23 5.82 -26.80
C ASP A 25 -20.86 5.43 -26.24
N GLN A 26 -20.82 4.55 -25.23
CA GLN A 26 -19.58 4.00 -24.70
C GLN A 26 -19.21 2.69 -25.41
N PRO A 27 -17.91 2.40 -25.58
CA PRO A 27 -17.45 1.18 -26.24
C PRO A 27 -17.50 -0.06 -25.33
N ASP A 28 -17.85 0.10 -24.06
CA ASP A 28 -17.86 -0.95 -23.05
C ASP A 28 -19.00 -1.98 -23.25
N PRO A 29 -18.77 -3.27 -22.94
CA PRO A 29 -17.52 -3.85 -22.46
C PRO A 29 -16.50 -4.07 -23.60
N VAL A 30 -15.24 -3.70 -23.38
CA VAL A 30 -14.16 -3.81 -24.38
C VAL A 30 -13.34 -5.09 -24.20
N PRO A 31 -13.36 -6.05 -25.16
CA PRO A 31 -12.57 -7.27 -25.06
C PRO A 31 -11.06 -6.99 -25.11
N PHE A 32 -10.30 -7.57 -24.17
CA PHE A 32 -8.87 -7.30 -24.05
C PHE A 32 -8.04 -8.01 -25.13
N LEU A 33 -8.32 -9.30 -25.36
CA LEU A 33 -7.46 -10.18 -26.15
C LEU A 33 -8.27 -10.96 -27.18
N THR A 34 -7.63 -11.28 -28.29
CA THR A 34 -8.10 -12.24 -29.30
C THR A 34 -6.99 -13.25 -29.61
N THR A 35 -7.35 -14.32 -30.30
CA THR A 35 -6.42 -15.29 -30.86
C THR A 35 -6.52 -15.22 -32.37
N ASP A 36 -5.46 -14.72 -33.01
CA ASP A 36 -5.36 -14.58 -34.47
C ASP A 36 -4.27 -15.54 -34.95
N ASP A 37 -4.63 -16.46 -35.87
CA ASP A 37 -3.73 -17.50 -36.38
C ASP A 37 -2.99 -18.31 -35.28
N GLY A 38 -3.64 -18.52 -34.14
CA GLY A 38 -3.08 -19.25 -32.99
C GLY A 38 -2.15 -18.41 -32.09
N ALA A 39 -1.94 -17.13 -32.40
CA ALA A 39 -1.15 -16.21 -31.60
C ALA A 39 -2.04 -15.23 -30.81
N LEU A 40 -1.60 -14.85 -29.60
CA LEU A 40 -2.31 -13.87 -28.78
C LEU A 40 -2.10 -12.44 -29.32
N ALA A 41 -3.20 -11.74 -29.57
CA ALA A 41 -3.22 -10.35 -30.02
C ALA A 41 -4.20 -9.49 -29.19
N THR A 42 -4.07 -8.17 -29.29
CA THR A 42 -5.08 -7.22 -28.79
C THR A 42 -6.22 -7.09 -29.79
N THR A 43 -7.42 -6.72 -29.34
CA THR A 43 -8.56 -6.51 -30.25
C THR A 43 -8.55 -5.12 -30.89
N ASP A 44 -9.13 -5.00 -32.08
CA ASP A 44 -9.36 -3.69 -32.73
C ASP A 44 -10.16 -2.73 -31.84
N ALA A 45 -11.14 -3.27 -31.09
CA ALA A 45 -11.94 -2.51 -30.14
C ALA A 45 -11.07 -1.92 -29.02
N LEU A 46 -10.14 -2.71 -28.46
CA LEU A 46 -9.19 -2.22 -27.46
C LEU A 46 -8.27 -1.15 -28.05
N ASP A 47 -7.77 -1.35 -29.26
CA ASP A 47 -6.89 -0.39 -29.91
C ASP A 47 -7.61 0.95 -30.10
N GLN A 48 -8.85 0.96 -30.58
CA GLN A 48 -9.66 2.17 -30.65
C GLN A 48 -9.92 2.79 -29.26
N TYR A 49 -10.26 1.98 -28.26
CA TYR A 49 -10.56 2.44 -26.90
C TYR A 49 -9.36 3.12 -26.25
N ARG A 50 -8.17 2.55 -26.39
CA ARG A 50 -6.95 3.08 -25.76
C ARG A 50 -6.33 4.24 -26.53
N TYR A 51 -6.36 4.25 -27.87
CA TYR A 51 -5.79 5.37 -28.64
C TYR A 51 -6.63 6.66 -28.52
N GLY A 52 -7.90 6.55 -28.12
CA GLY A 52 -8.73 7.70 -27.75
C GLY A 52 -8.36 8.33 -26.40
N LYS A 53 -7.51 7.68 -25.59
CA LYS A 53 -7.17 8.09 -24.21
C LYS A 53 -5.65 8.30 -24.09
N ASN A 54 -5.21 9.57 -24.11
CA ASN A 54 -3.81 9.98 -24.06
C ASN A 54 -3.32 10.16 -22.60
N ASP A 55 -2.62 11.26 -22.30
CA ASP A 55 -2.23 11.66 -20.95
C ASP A 55 -3.46 12.09 -20.16
N GLY A 56 -3.71 11.46 -19.02
CA GLY A 56 -4.83 11.75 -18.12
C GLY A 56 -4.61 11.17 -16.73
N GLU A 57 -5.66 11.08 -15.91
CA GLU A 57 -5.61 10.41 -14.61
C GLU A 57 -6.53 9.20 -14.66
N TYR A 58 -6.01 8.03 -15.04
CA TYR A 58 -6.85 6.86 -15.28
C TYR A 58 -6.71 5.77 -14.21
N LEU A 59 -7.84 5.18 -13.86
CA LEU A 59 -7.94 3.85 -13.25
C LEU A 59 -8.44 2.89 -14.33
N TYR A 60 -7.97 1.64 -14.33
CA TYR A 60 -8.50 0.60 -15.19
C TYR A 60 -8.70 -0.71 -14.44
N LEU A 61 -9.68 -1.48 -14.91
CA LEU A 61 -10.00 -2.81 -14.43
C LEU A 61 -9.85 -3.80 -15.58
N ILE A 62 -9.05 -4.85 -15.37
CA ILE A 62 -9.10 -6.08 -16.15
C ILE A 62 -10.05 -7.04 -15.42
N TYR A 63 -11.04 -7.58 -16.13
CA TYR A 63 -12.06 -8.45 -15.52
C TYR A 63 -12.51 -9.55 -16.48
N LEU A 64 -13.00 -10.65 -15.92
CA LEU A 64 -13.72 -11.70 -16.66
C LEU A 64 -15.21 -11.40 -16.62
N ALA A 65 -15.87 -11.56 -17.77
CA ALA A 65 -17.33 -11.48 -17.86
C ALA A 65 -17.81 -12.16 -19.15
N ASP A 66 -19.04 -12.67 -19.11
CA ASP A 66 -19.78 -13.14 -20.28
C ASP A 66 -21.02 -12.27 -20.51
N LYS A 67 -21.47 -12.20 -21.76
CA LYS A 67 -22.63 -11.40 -22.13
C LYS A 67 -23.94 -12.19 -21.87
N PRO A 68 -25.01 -11.51 -21.40
CA PRO A 68 -25.10 -10.09 -21.07
C PRO A 68 -24.56 -9.75 -19.66
N ILE A 69 -23.86 -8.62 -19.54
CA ILE A 69 -23.42 -8.07 -18.25
C ILE A 69 -24.51 -7.13 -17.75
N THR A 70 -25.16 -7.47 -16.65
CA THR A 70 -26.34 -6.75 -16.15
C THR A 70 -26.23 -6.30 -14.70
N THR A 71 -25.46 -7.05 -13.90
CA THR A 71 -25.27 -6.84 -12.47
C THR A 71 -23.79 -6.88 -12.11
N PRO A 72 -23.39 -6.32 -10.94
CA PRO A 72 -22.00 -6.38 -10.50
C PRO A 72 -21.48 -7.82 -10.29
N ALA A 73 -22.37 -8.78 -10.04
CA ALA A 73 -22.01 -10.19 -9.86
C ALA A 73 -21.61 -10.88 -11.18
N ASP A 74 -21.93 -10.28 -12.33
CA ASP A 74 -21.52 -10.78 -13.66
C ASP A 74 -20.05 -10.44 -13.97
N ILE A 75 -19.38 -9.69 -13.08
CA ILE A 75 -18.00 -9.20 -13.25
C ILE A 75 -17.10 -9.86 -12.22
N THR A 76 -16.13 -10.63 -12.71
CA THR A 76 -15.06 -11.18 -11.87
C THR A 76 -13.80 -10.32 -12.04
N PRO A 77 -13.43 -9.49 -11.05
CA PRO A 77 -12.25 -8.63 -11.14
C PRO A 77 -10.95 -9.45 -11.13
N VAL A 78 -10.02 -9.08 -12.00
CA VAL A 78 -8.75 -9.78 -12.17
C VAL A 78 -7.55 -8.89 -11.85
N TYR A 79 -7.57 -7.62 -12.28
CA TYR A 79 -6.51 -6.68 -11.99
C TYR A 79 -7.03 -5.25 -11.99
N VAL A 80 -6.73 -4.50 -10.95
CA VAL A 80 -6.90 -3.05 -10.93
C VAL A 80 -5.55 -2.41 -11.19
N GLY A 81 -5.51 -1.36 -11.98
CA GLY A 81 -4.32 -0.57 -12.09
C GLY A 81 -4.62 0.88 -12.36
N GLU A 82 -3.56 1.67 -12.30
CA GLU A 82 -3.61 3.07 -12.62
C GLU A 82 -2.57 3.44 -13.69
N SER A 83 -2.83 4.53 -14.43
CA SER A 83 -1.78 5.17 -15.23
C SER A 83 -2.15 6.58 -15.67
N ARG A 84 -1.12 7.39 -15.93
CA ARG A 84 -1.27 8.59 -16.75
C ARG A 84 -1.19 8.32 -18.24
N ASN A 85 -0.47 7.27 -18.64
CA ASN A 85 -0.33 6.85 -20.03
C ASN A 85 -0.97 5.47 -20.21
N ILE A 86 -2.30 5.47 -20.30
CA ILE A 86 -3.09 4.24 -20.28
C ILE A 86 -2.81 3.36 -21.51
N GLY A 87 -2.59 3.97 -22.68
CA GLY A 87 -2.27 3.26 -23.92
C GLY A 87 -0.97 2.45 -23.83
N ALA A 88 0.11 3.05 -23.30
CA ALA A 88 1.36 2.35 -23.08
C ALA A 88 1.25 1.29 -21.96
N ARG A 89 0.55 1.61 -20.88
CA ARG A 89 0.39 0.70 -19.73
C ARG A 89 -0.37 -0.58 -20.09
N ILE A 90 -1.50 -0.45 -20.79
CA ILE A 90 -2.28 -1.61 -21.26
C ILE A 90 -1.48 -2.46 -22.24
N TYR A 91 -0.74 -1.83 -23.16
CA TYR A 91 0.11 -2.56 -24.10
C TYR A 91 1.23 -3.34 -23.42
N GLN A 92 1.81 -2.79 -22.35
CA GLN A 92 2.79 -3.51 -21.53
C GLN A 92 2.18 -4.74 -20.86
N HIS A 93 0.93 -4.66 -20.40
CA HIS A 93 0.24 -5.83 -19.84
C HIS A 93 0.02 -6.91 -20.90
N TYR A 94 -0.42 -6.53 -22.11
CA TYR A 94 -0.52 -7.47 -23.23
C TYR A 94 0.82 -8.17 -23.51
N LYS A 95 1.91 -7.42 -23.65
CA LYS A 95 3.24 -8.00 -23.93
C LYS A 95 3.66 -9.00 -22.87
N LYS A 96 3.56 -8.62 -21.60
CA LYS A 96 3.98 -9.48 -20.49
C LYS A 96 3.08 -10.69 -20.31
N LEU A 97 1.80 -10.57 -20.60
CA LEU A 97 0.86 -11.70 -20.60
C LEU A 97 1.18 -12.68 -21.74
N ARG A 98 1.40 -12.17 -22.95
CA ARG A 98 1.83 -12.98 -24.10
C ARG A 98 3.12 -13.73 -23.80
N ASP A 99 4.10 -13.05 -23.19
CA ASP A 99 5.40 -13.63 -22.86
C ASP A 99 5.31 -14.65 -21.70
N ALA A 100 4.23 -14.64 -20.91
CA ALA A 100 3.97 -15.60 -19.84
C ALA A 100 3.20 -16.85 -20.32
N LEU A 101 2.76 -16.90 -21.58
CA LEU A 101 2.00 -18.02 -22.16
C LEU A 101 2.86 -18.85 -23.13
N PRO A 102 2.59 -20.16 -23.29
CA PRO A 102 1.56 -20.94 -22.58
C PRO A 102 2.01 -21.36 -21.17
N ILE A 103 1.05 -21.66 -20.28
CA ILE A 103 1.37 -22.04 -18.89
C ILE A 103 1.92 -23.47 -18.75
N ASP A 104 1.67 -24.33 -19.75
CA ASP A 104 2.13 -25.73 -19.75
C ASP A 104 3.65 -25.85 -19.95
N ASP A 105 4.30 -24.81 -20.47
CA ASP A 105 5.75 -24.75 -20.68
C ASP A 105 6.53 -24.28 -19.44
N TRP A 106 5.84 -24.00 -18.33
CA TRP A 106 6.48 -23.49 -17.12
C TRP A 106 7.25 -24.61 -16.40
N GLU A 107 8.56 -24.39 -16.20
CA GLU A 107 9.38 -25.29 -15.38
C GLU A 107 9.18 -24.98 -13.88
N ASP A 108 8.78 -26.00 -13.11
CA ASP A 108 8.85 -25.95 -11.65
C ASP A 108 10.30 -26.14 -11.20
N ASP A 109 11.02 -25.03 -11.04
CA ASP A 109 12.40 -25.03 -10.57
C ASP A 109 12.51 -25.02 -9.03
N GLY A 110 11.42 -25.32 -8.30
CA GLY A 110 11.35 -25.19 -6.85
C GLY A 110 11.43 -23.73 -6.37
N SER A 111 11.39 -22.77 -7.30
CA SER A 111 11.34 -21.34 -7.07
C SER A 111 9.99 -20.76 -7.52
N TRP A 112 8.89 -21.45 -7.20
CA TRP A 112 7.52 -20.90 -7.25
C TRP A 112 7.38 -19.46 -6.68
N GLY A 113 8.32 -19.02 -5.83
CA GLY A 113 8.51 -17.61 -5.43
C GLY A 113 8.95 -16.63 -6.54
N SER A 114 9.01 -17.05 -7.81
CA SER A 114 9.23 -16.21 -9.00
C SER A 114 7.95 -15.90 -9.77
N PHE A 115 6.85 -16.60 -9.48
CA PHE A 115 5.51 -16.37 -10.03
C PHE A 115 5.26 -14.87 -10.07
N SER A 116 5.05 -14.28 -11.23
CA SER A 116 4.79 -12.86 -11.45
C SER A 116 3.28 -12.59 -11.48
N LYS A 117 2.86 -11.32 -11.36
CA LYS A 117 1.43 -11.00 -11.53
C LYS A 117 0.90 -11.37 -12.92
N TYR A 118 1.79 -11.44 -13.90
CA TYR A 118 1.47 -11.81 -15.28
C TYR A 118 1.30 -13.32 -15.42
N ASP A 119 2.04 -14.10 -14.64
CA ASP A 119 1.88 -15.55 -14.57
C ASP A 119 0.50 -15.84 -13.96
N HIS A 120 0.09 -15.13 -12.92
CA HIS A 120 -1.27 -15.24 -12.37
C HIS A 120 -2.34 -14.88 -13.39
N LEU A 121 -2.15 -13.78 -14.11
CA LEU A 121 -3.06 -13.36 -15.18
C LEU A 121 -3.13 -14.40 -16.31
N ALA A 122 -2.01 -15.01 -16.69
CA ALA A 122 -1.92 -16.07 -17.68
C ALA A 122 -2.68 -17.33 -17.24
N ALA A 123 -2.47 -17.77 -16.00
CA ALA A 123 -3.18 -18.92 -15.44
C ALA A 123 -4.70 -18.70 -15.39
N ILE A 124 -5.15 -17.49 -15.03
CA ILE A 124 -6.57 -17.12 -15.08
C ILE A 124 -7.09 -17.19 -16.51
N ARG A 125 -6.34 -16.64 -17.48
CA ARG A 125 -6.76 -16.61 -18.89
C ARG A 125 -6.92 -18.01 -19.49
N GLU A 126 -5.99 -18.92 -19.23
CA GLU A 126 -6.03 -20.29 -19.76
C GLU A 126 -7.15 -21.12 -19.13
N ARG A 127 -7.52 -20.84 -17.87
CA ARG A 127 -8.52 -21.62 -17.13
C ARG A 127 -9.93 -21.04 -17.15
N ALA A 128 -10.08 -19.78 -17.51
CA ALA A 128 -11.39 -19.14 -17.58
C ALA A 128 -12.09 -19.49 -18.89
N ASP A 129 -13.34 -19.95 -18.79
CA ASP A 129 -14.25 -20.08 -19.94
C ASP A 129 -14.66 -18.69 -20.48
N ASN A 130 -14.66 -17.68 -19.61
CA ASN A 130 -15.10 -16.32 -19.90
C ASN A 130 -13.99 -15.48 -20.55
N ARG A 131 -14.39 -14.43 -21.28
CA ARG A 131 -13.43 -13.51 -21.92
C ARG A 131 -12.92 -12.44 -20.95
N LEU A 132 -11.63 -12.10 -21.10
CA LEU A 132 -11.04 -10.92 -20.45
C LEU A 132 -11.48 -9.64 -21.16
N HIS A 133 -11.92 -8.67 -20.37
CA HIS A 133 -12.31 -7.33 -20.78
C HIS A 133 -11.47 -6.29 -20.03
N ILE A 134 -11.41 -5.08 -20.58
CA ILE A 134 -10.81 -3.91 -19.93
C ILE A 134 -11.84 -2.80 -19.85
N TRP A 135 -11.90 -2.15 -18.69
CA TRP A 135 -12.62 -0.90 -18.46
C TRP A 135 -11.64 0.19 -18.03
N ILE A 136 -11.79 1.42 -18.56
CA ILE A 136 -10.91 2.56 -18.26
C ILE A 136 -11.74 3.74 -17.76
N LEU A 137 -11.58 4.05 -16.48
CA LEU A 137 -12.18 5.19 -15.79
C LEU A 137 -11.25 6.41 -15.83
N ASP A 138 -11.78 7.56 -16.26
CA ASP A 138 -11.13 8.86 -16.01
C ASP A 138 -11.45 9.30 -14.58
N VAL A 139 -10.44 9.35 -13.71
CA VAL A 139 -10.63 9.67 -12.29
C VAL A 139 -11.12 11.11 -12.11
N ASN A 140 -10.81 12.01 -13.05
CA ASN A 140 -11.22 13.42 -12.95
C ASN A 140 -12.72 13.62 -13.21
N THR A 141 -13.43 12.65 -13.78
CA THR A 141 -14.89 12.75 -13.98
C THR A 141 -15.68 12.40 -12.71
N HIS A 142 -15.01 11.99 -11.64
CA HIS A 142 -15.63 11.63 -10.36
C HIS A 142 -15.13 12.53 -9.24
N GLU A 143 -16.05 13.15 -8.52
CA GLU A 143 -15.71 14.00 -7.35
C GLU A 143 -15.26 13.17 -6.14
N THR A 144 -15.76 11.93 -6.02
CA THR A 144 -15.52 11.06 -4.86
C THR A 144 -15.21 9.62 -5.27
N GLY A 145 -14.43 8.93 -4.44
CA GLY A 145 -14.21 7.49 -4.55
C GLY A 145 -15.27 6.68 -3.79
N PRO A 146 -15.11 5.35 -3.71
CA PRO A 146 -16.14 4.45 -3.18
C PRO A 146 -16.44 4.62 -1.67
N TYR A 147 -15.61 5.36 -0.93
CA TYR A 147 -15.85 5.71 0.47
C TYR A 147 -16.55 7.08 0.65
N GLY A 148 -17.01 7.71 -0.43
CA GLY A 148 -17.73 8.99 -0.38
C GLY A 148 -16.84 10.21 -0.11
N THR A 149 -15.52 10.07 -0.22
CA THR A 149 -14.54 11.16 -0.02
C THR A 149 -13.79 11.44 -1.32
N ALA A 150 -13.35 12.69 -1.51
CA ALA A 150 -12.43 13.06 -2.58
C ALA A 150 -11.22 12.11 -2.64
N THR A 151 -10.81 11.76 -3.85
CA THR A 151 -9.77 10.76 -4.10
C THR A 151 -8.90 11.21 -5.29
N TYR A 152 -7.74 10.59 -5.43
CA TYR A 152 -6.90 10.69 -6.62
C TYR A 152 -6.49 9.30 -7.07
N ARG A 153 -5.90 9.22 -8.27
CA ARG A 153 -5.56 7.97 -8.97
C ARG A 153 -4.85 6.93 -8.08
N HIS A 154 -3.72 7.26 -7.46
CA HIS A 154 -2.97 6.31 -6.62
C HIS A 154 -3.76 5.85 -5.37
N GLU A 155 -4.50 6.77 -4.74
CA GLU A 155 -5.34 6.45 -3.57
C GLU A 155 -6.52 5.54 -3.96
N LEU A 156 -7.09 5.76 -5.15
CA LEU A 156 -8.24 5.01 -5.65
C LEU A 156 -7.89 3.55 -5.98
N GLU A 157 -6.72 3.28 -6.56
CA GLU A 157 -6.26 1.90 -6.83
C GLU A 157 -6.29 1.04 -5.56
N ALA A 158 -5.65 1.52 -4.49
CA ALA A 158 -5.60 0.79 -3.22
C ALA A 158 -6.98 0.59 -2.60
N LYS A 159 -7.84 1.62 -2.64
CA LYS A 159 -9.22 1.56 -2.15
C LYS A 159 -10.02 0.48 -2.87
N VAL A 160 -10.02 0.49 -4.20
CA VAL A 160 -10.79 -0.46 -5.00
C VAL A 160 -10.30 -1.89 -4.78
N ILE A 161 -8.99 -2.10 -4.66
CA ILE A 161 -8.42 -3.43 -4.37
C ILE A 161 -8.84 -3.93 -2.99
N GLY A 162 -8.83 -3.08 -1.97
CA GLY A 162 -9.29 -3.45 -0.62
C GLY A 162 -10.78 -3.86 -0.59
N LEU A 163 -11.61 -3.22 -1.41
CA LEU A 163 -13.01 -3.59 -1.59
C LEU A 163 -13.17 -4.93 -2.32
N ILE A 164 -12.44 -5.16 -3.41
CA ILE A 164 -12.46 -6.45 -4.13
C ILE A 164 -11.99 -7.59 -3.20
N HIS A 165 -10.90 -7.40 -2.47
CA HIS A 165 -10.34 -8.41 -1.58
C HIS A 165 -11.29 -8.79 -0.42
N ALA A 166 -12.28 -7.93 -0.11
CA ALA A 166 -13.33 -8.23 0.86
C ALA A 166 -14.28 -9.36 0.39
N HIS A 167 -14.33 -9.64 -0.91
CA HIS A 167 -15.07 -10.76 -1.50
C HIS A 167 -14.20 -12.00 -1.53
N ALA A 168 -14.61 -13.05 -0.82
CA ALA A 168 -13.86 -14.31 -0.76
C ALA A 168 -13.73 -14.96 -2.15
N GLU A 169 -14.78 -14.86 -2.95
CA GLU A 169 -14.89 -15.39 -4.32
C GLU A 169 -13.88 -14.77 -5.30
N TYR A 170 -13.42 -13.54 -5.07
CA TYR A 170 -12.46 -12.85 -5.95
C TYR A 170 -11.01 -12.98 -5.50
N ARG A 171 -10.75 -13.52 -4.30
CA ARG A 171 -9.38 -13.64 -3.75
C ARG A 171 -8.48 -14.48 -4.65
N THR A 172 -9.04 -15.48 -5.34
CA THR A 172 -8.25 -16.36 -6.21
C THR A 172 -7.95 -15.76 -7.58
N THR A 173 -8.81 -14.86 -8.08
CA THR A 173 -8.68 -14.23 -9.40
C THR A 173 -7.98 -12.88 -9.34
N LEU A 174 -7.93 -12.22 -8.18
CA LEU A 174 -7.29 -10.91 -8.05
C LEU A 174 -5.76 -11.04 -8.08
N THR A 175 -5.13 -10.46 -9.09
CA THR A 175 -3.69 -10.55 -9.36
C THR A 175 -2.87 -9.40 -8.77
N ASN A 176 -3.53 -8.41 -8.14
CA ASN A 176 -2.86 -7.30 -7.46
C ASN A 176 -2.05 -7.79 -6.26
N ARG A 177 -0.77 -7.42 -6.20
CA ARG A 177 0.17 -7.95 -5.19
C ARG A 177 0.65 -6.96 -4.15
N GLU A 178 0.50 -5.68 -4.44
CA GLU A 178 1.03 -4.59 -3.61
C GLU A 178 0.05 -4.22 -2.48
N PHE A 179 -1.23 -4.50 -2.70
CA PHE A 179 -2.36 -4.08 -1.87
C PHE A 179 -3.14 -5.25 -1.25
N VAL A 180 -2.63 -6.48 -1.37
CA VAL A 180 -3.15 -7.67 -0.67
C VAL A 180 -2.12 -8.17 0.33
N PRO A 181 -2.54 -8.87 1.40
CA PRO A 181 -1.60 -9.43 2.37
C PRO A 181 -0.58 -10.38 1.72
N ASN A 182 0.71 -10.28 2.05
CA ASN A 182 1.74 -11.16 1.51
C ASN A 182 1.49 -12.65 1.80
N ARG A 183 0.71 -12.97 2.85
CA ARG A 183 0.25 -14.32 3.14
C ARG A 183 -0.47 -14.96 1.94
N VAL A 184 -1.34 -14.19 1.28
CA VAL A 184 -2.07 -14.64 0.08
C VAL A 184 -1.08 -15.02 -1.01
N LEU A 185 -0.04 -14.22 -1.22
CA LEU A 185 1.01 -14.51 -2.22
C LEU A 185 1.80 -15.78 -1.89
N HIS A 186 2.05 -16.03 -0.60
CA HIS A 186 2.72 -17.24 -0.15
C HIS A 186 1.85 -18.50 -0.35
N GLU A 187 0.55 -18.41 -0.06
CA GLU A 187 -0.42 -19.48 -0.29
C GLU A 187 -0.54 -19.80 -1.79
N ILE A 188 -0.66 -18.77 -2.64
CA ILE A 188 -0.60 -18.91 -4.11
C ILE A 188 0.69 -19.61 -4.54
N GLY A 189 1.85 -19.17 -4.04
CA GLY A 189 3.13 -19.77 -4.39
C GLY A 189 3.28 -21.23 -3.93
N THR A 190 2.50 -21.66 -2.93
CA THR A 190 2.51 -23.05 -2.44
C THR A 190 1.60 -23.95 -3.28
N LEU A 191 0.49 -23.41 -3.79
CA LEU A 191 -0.53 -24.16 -4.54
C LEU A 191 -0.35 -24.08 -6.07
N GLY A 192 0.34 -23.06 -6.56
CA GLY A 192 0.54 -22.85 -7.99
C GLY A 192 -0.74 -22.63 -8.79
N PRO A 193 -0.84 -23.06 -10.06
CA PRO A 193 -2.04 -22.97 -10.85
C PRO A 193 -3.26 -23.58 -10.14
N GLU A 194 -3.08 -24.63 -9.33
CA GLU A 194 -4.16 -25.26 -8.56
C GLU A 194 -4.84 -24.31 -7.56
N TRP A 195 -4.21 -23.17 -7.22
CA TRP A 195 -4.82 -22.06 -6.48
C TRP A 195 -6.17 -21.63 -7.08
N LEU A 196 -6.26 -21.57 -8.41
CA LEU A 196 -7.48 -21.13 -9.11
C LEU A 196 -8.64 -22.12 -8.98
N THR A 197 -8.36 -23.36 -8.63
CA THR A 197 -9.35 -24.44 -8.45
C THR A 197 -9.58 -24.78 -6.98
N THR A 198 -8.84 -24.15 -6.07
CA THR A 198 -8.99 -24.35 -4.63
C THR A 198 -10.21 -23.59 -4.15
N ASP A 199 -11.08 -24.24 -3.38
CA ASP A 199 -12.20 -23.55 -2.72
C ASP A 199 -11.61 -22.51 -1.74
N PRO A 200 -11.87 -21.20 -1.93
CA PRO A 200 -11.37 -20.15 -1.04
C PRO A 200 -11.90 -20.25 0.40
N SER A 201 -12.69 -21.28 0.73
CA SER A 201 -13.22 -21.72 2.03
C SER A 201 -12.29 -21.70 3.26
N ALA A 202 -11.03 -21.26 3.15
CA ALA A 202 -10.27 -20.86 4.32
C ALA A 202 -11.14 -19.88 5.14
N PRO A 203 -11.35 -20.16 6.45
CA PRO A 203 -12.34 -19.45 7.23
C PRO A 203 -12.06 -17.96 7.17
N ASP A 204 -13.02 -17.21 6.64
CA ASP A 204 -13.07 -15.77 6.74
C ASP A 204 -13.04 -15.42 8.23
N ARG A 205 -11.85 -15.10 8.75
CA ARG A 205 -11.70 -14.76 10.16
C ARG A 205 -12.31 -13.39 10.47
N SER A 206 -12.80 -12.64 9.47
CA SER A 206 -13.64 -11.44 9.64
C SER A 206 -15.09 -11.74 10.02
N ARG A 207 -15.33 -12.71 10.92
CA ARG A 207 -16.64 -12.93 11.55
C ARG A 207 -16.97 -11.95 12.67
N VAL A 208 -16.16 -10.91 12.87
CA VAL A 208 -16.47 -9.84 13.82
C VAL A 208 -17.40 -8.85 13.12
N PRO A 209 -18.59 -8.57 13.68
CA PRO A 209 -19.49 -7.54 13.12
C PRO A 209 -18.74 -6.22 12.96
N PRO A 210 -19.02 -5.44 11.90
CA PRO A 210 -18.43 -4.12 11.77
C PRO A 210 -18.69 -3.32 13.06
N GLN A 211 -17.61 -2.78 13.65
CA GLN A 211 -17.76 -1.69 14.63
C GLN A 211 -18.54 -0.56 13.98
N GLU A 212 -19.28 0.24 14.79
CA GLU A 212 -20.17 1.26 14.26
C GLU A 212 -19.46 2.11 13.19
N PRO A 213 -19.93 2.07 11.95
CA PRO A 213 -19.23 2.68 10.83
C PRO A 213 -19.23 4.20 10.95
N ILE A 214 -18.10 4.81 10.58
CA ILE A 214 -17.95 6.26 10.47
C ILE A 214 -18.73 6.73 9.23
N ASP A 215 -19.55 7.79 9.35
CA ASP A 215 -20.19 8.43 8.19
C ASP A 215 -19.15 9.26 7.41
N THR A 216 -18.30 8.57 6.65
CA THR A 216 -17.16 9.16 5.94
C THR A 216 -17.57 10.25 4.95
N ALA A 217 -18.79 10.22 4.42
CA ALA A 217 -19.29 11.22 3.47
C ALA A 217 -19.45 12.62 4.09
N ARG A 218 -19.51 12.72 5.42
CA ARG A 218 -19.62 14.01 6.13
C ARG A 218 -18.30 14.52 6.68
N HIS A 219 -17.23 13.73 6.55
CA HIS A 219 -15.92 14.06 7.09
C HIS A 219 -14.95 14.43 5.99
N SER A 220 -14.20 15.52 6.18
CA SER A 220 -13.05 15.78 5.33
C SER A 220 -11.96 14.73 5.58
N LYS A 221 -11.05 14.53 4.62
CA LYS A 221 -9.89 13.64 4.83
C LYS A 221 -9.04 14.05 6.05
N ALA A 222 -8.99 15.34 6.37
CA ALA A 222 -8.30 15.84 7.56
C ALA A 222 -9.04 15.49 8.87
N ASP A 223 -10.37 15.40 8.85
CA ASP A 223 -11.16 14.94 10.00
C ASP A 223 -10.95 13.45 10.23
N LEU A 224 -10.99 12.64 9.17
CA LEU A 224 -10.71 11.22 9.23
C LEU A 224 -9.28 10.94 9.73
N TRP A 225 -8.30 11.75 9.33
CA TRP A 225 -6.93 11.65 9.83
C TRP A 225 -6.88 11.86 11.34
N ARG A 226 -7.51 12.95 11.85
CA ARG A 226 -7.58 13.21 13.29
C ARG A 226 -8.28 12.08 14.03
N GLN A 227 -9.46 11.67 13.58
CA GLN A 227 -10.23 10.62 14.24
C GLN A 227 -9.45 9.30 14.34
N TRP A 228 -8.71 8.94 13.28
CA TRP A 228 -7.85 7.76 13.30
C TRP A 228 -6.70 7.91 14.32
N LEU A 229 -6.06 9.08 14.41
CA LEU A 229 -5.03 9.36 15.43
C LEU A 229 -5.60 9.26 16.85
N GLU A 230 -6.79 9.80 17.10
CA GLU A 230 -7.46 9.71 18.41
C GLU A 230 -7.73 8.26 18.83
N THR A 231 -8.02 7.40 17.86
CA THR A 231 -8.34 6.00 18.11
C THR A 231 -7.07 5.15 18.29
N HIS A 232 -6.00 5.44 17.55
CA HIS A 232 -4.86 4.53 17.42
C HIS A 232 -3.55 5.05 18.00
N VAL A 233 -3.29 6.36 17.97
CA VAL A 233 -1.97 6.94 18.30
C VAL A 233 -2.00 7.71 19.62
N HIS A 234 -2.98 8.59 19.84
CA HIS A 234 -3.10 9.37 21.08
C HIS A 234 -3.22 8.52 22.35
N PRO A 235 -3.88 7.34 22.35
CA PRO A 235 -3.88 6.45 23.50
C PRO A 235 -2.47 6.00 23.90
N ASP A 236 -1.60 5.72 22.93
CA ASP A 236 -0.21 5.35 23.22
C ASP A 236 0.58 6.53 23.78
N LEU A 237 0.38 7.75 23.25
CA LEU A 237 1.06 8.95 23.73
C LEU A 237 0.66 9.38 25.14
N SER A 238 -0.54 8.97 25.58
CA SER A 238 -1.09 9.33 26.89
C SER A 238 -0.88 8.26 27.95
N ASP A 239 -0.49 7.05 27.55
CA ASP A 239 -0.25 5.93 28.45
C ASP A 239 1.15 6.04 29.08
N ALA A 240 1.21 6.34 30.38
CA ALA A 240 2.47 6.44 31.12
C ALA A 240 3.26 5.12 31.18
N THR A 241 2.66 3.99 30.78
CA THR A 241 3.32 2.69 30.71
C THR A 241 3.94 2.39 29.33
N THR A 242 3.60 3.17 28.30
CA THR A 242 4.27 3.10 27.01
C THR A 242 5.52 3.97 27.02
N ALA A 243 6.44 3.71 26.08
CA ALA A 243 7.64 4.51 25.89
C ALA A 243 7.43 5.69 24.92
N ASP A 244 6.17 5.98 24.56
CA ASP A 244 5.83 6.98 23.56
C ASP A 244 5.78 8.40 24.14
N PRO A 245 6.14 9.43 23.36
CA PRO A 245 6.63 9.37 21.98
C PRO A 245 8.09 8.86 21.90
N ILE A 246 8.40 7.98 20.94
CA ILE A 246 9.72 7.36 20.80
C ILE A 246 10.61 8.13 19.80
N PRO A 247 11.75 8.73 20.20
CA PRO A 247 12.66 9.39 19.28
C PRO A 247 13.23 8.42 18.23
N VAL A 248 13.27 8.84 16.96
CA VAL A 248 13.99 8.10 15.90
C VAL A 248 15.48 8.12 16.14
N PHE A 249 16.03 9.30 16.46
CA PHE A 249 17.46 9.54 16.60
C PHE A 249 17.89 9.64 18.06
N ALA A 250 19.11 9.21 18.37
CA ALA A 250 19.75 9.53 19.63
C ALA A 250 20.32 10.96 19.56
N THR A 251 19.76 11.88 20.33
CA THR A 251 20.16 13.30 20.35
C THR A 251 20.91 13.66 21.64
N ASP A 252 21.52 14.85 21.65
CA ASP A 252 21.84 15.59 22.88
C ASP A 252 20.73 16.61 23.20
N ASP A 253 20.93 17.39 24.27
CA ASP A 253 19.95 18.39 24.76
C ASP A 253 19.67 19.52 23.76
N GLN A 254 20.45 19.62 22.68
CA GLN A 254 20.34 20.64 21.64
C GLN A 254 19.80 20.07 20.32
N LEU A 255 19.26 18.84 20.34
CA LEU A 255 18.77 18.10 19.18
C LEU A 255 19.84 17.79 18.14
N ARG A 256 21.12 17.78 18.52
CA ARG A 256 22.20 17.31 17.64
C ARG A 256 22.22 15.80 17.64
N VAL A 257 21.96 15.20 16.47
CA VAL A 257 21.92 13.73 16.34
C VAL A 257 23.31 13.15 16.53
N LYS A 258 23.49 12.25 17.49
CA LYS A 258 24.74 11.50 17.74
C LYS A 258 25.12 10.67 16.52
N LEU A 259 26.41 10.38 16.37
CA LEU A 259 26.91 9.51 15.31
C LEU A 259 27.27 8.14 15.87
N THR A 260 27.23 7.13 15.02
CA THR A 260 27.84 5.82 15.31
C THR A 260 29.33 5.85 15.06
N ASP A 261 30.03 4.78 15.44
CA ASP A 261 31.48 4.66 15.24
C ASP A 261 31.86 4.68 13.74
N ALA A 262 30.91 4.33 12.86
CA ALA A 262 31.04 4.42 11.41
C ALA A 262 30.70 5.81 10.84
N GLY A 263 30.43 6.81 11.69
CA GLY A 263 30.08 8.17 11.26
C GLY A 263 28.66 8.33 10.71
N ARG A 264 27.78 7.33 10.88
CA ARG A 264 26.37 7.39 10.46
C ARG A 264 25.49 8.02 11.54
N LEU A 265 24.32 8.56 11.18
CA LEU A 265 23.34 9.03 12.16
C LEU A 265 22.94 7.89 13.09
N LYS A 266 23.03 8.13 14.40
CA LYS A 266 22.72 7.12 15.41
C LYS A 266 21.24 7.08 15.71
N ARG A 267 20.64 5.90 15.51
CA ARG A 267 19.27 5.61 15.91
C ARG A 267 19.14 5.56 17.44
N SER A 268 17.98 5.94 17.98
CA SER A 268 17.68 5.76 19.41
C SER A 268 17.67 4.27 19.77
N ASN A 269 18.02 3.90 21.01
CA ASN A 269 17.87 2.52 21.46
C ASN A 269 16.40 2.16 21.78
N THR A 270 15.57 3.16 22.08
CA THR A 270 14.16 2.96 22.51
C THR A 270 13.30 2.41 21.37
N ILE A 271 13.56 2.84 20.14
CA ILE A 271 12.86 2.35 18.94
C ILE A 271 13.09 0.85 18.71
N ASP A 272 14.27 0.33 19.04
CA ASP A 272 14.61 -1.09 18.86
C ASP A 272 13.84 -1.96 19.82
N ALA A 273 13.64 -1.48 21.05
CA ALA A 273 12.81 -2.14 22.04
C ALA A 273 11.35 -2.19 21.59
N ARG A 274 10.79 -1.07 21.11
CA ARG A 274 9.39 -1.02 20.64
C ARG A 274 9.16 -1.88 19.41
N ILE A 275 10.01 -1.77 18.38
CA ILE A 275 9.93 -2.61 17.17
C ILE A 275 9.96 -4.09 17.54
N ARG A 276 10.81 -4.48 18.49
CA ARG A 276 10.88 -5.87 18.94
C ARG A 276 9.61 -6.29 19.67
N ALA A 277 9.13 -5.49 20.61
CA ALA A 277 7.93 -5.79 21.38
C ALA A 277 6.71 -5.97 20.47
N GLU A 278 6.49 -5.04 19.55
CA GLU A 278 5.42 -5.14 18.55
C GLU A 278 5.66 -6.31 17.58
N GLY A 279 6.89 -6.49 17.11
CA GLY A 279 7.21 -7.56 16.16
C GLY A 279 7.03 -8.96 16.75
N GLN A 280 7.23 -9.14 18.05
CA GLN A 280 6.99 -10.40 18.76
C GLN A 280 5.51 -10.79 18.79
N ASN A 281 4.59 -9.85 18.57
CA ASN A 281 3.16 -10.16 18.38
C ASN A 281 2.91 -10.84 17.02
N CYS A 282 3.78 -10.63 16.04
CA CYS A 282 3.65 -11.17 14.69
C CYS A 282 4.41 -12.49 14.48
N VAL A 283 5.54 -12.70 15.16
CA VAL A 283 6.45 -13.83 14.88
C VAL A 283 6.93 -14.56 16.13
N HIS A 284 7.39 -15.78 15.93
CA HIS A 284 8.07 -16.60 16.92
C HIS A 284 9.25 -17.34 16.29
N SER A 285 10.03 -18.08 17.09
CA SER A 285 11.23 -18.78 16.63
C SER A 285 11.04 -19.78 15.48
N LYS A 286 9.81 -20.23 15.23
CA LYS A 286 9.47 -21.15 14.13
C LYS A 286 8.93 -20.49 12.86
N GLY A 287 8.79 -19.16 12.80
CA GLY A 287 8.15 -18.48 11.67
C GLY A 287 7.12 -17.43 12.08
N VAL A 288 6.16 -17.17 11.20
CA VAL A 288 5.06 -16.25 11.47
C VAL A 288 4.09 -16.92 12.47
N ARG A 289 3.54 -16.15 13.42
CA ARG A 289 2.59 -16.70 14.39
C ARG A 289 1.26 -17.01 13.70
N ASP A 290 0.62 -18.09 14.14
CA ASP A 290 -0.79 -18.34 13.91
C ASP A 290 -1.62 -17.35 14.75
N GLY A 291 -1.79 -16.15 14.20
CA GLY A 291 -2.54 -15.06 14.82
C GLY A 291 -2.97 -14.06 13.77
N ASP A 292 -3.70 -13.04 14.20
CA ASP A 292 -4.33 -12.08 13.30
C ASP A 292 -3.46 -10.84 13.05
N HIS A 293 -2.22 -10.83 13.57
CA HIS A 293 -1.26 -9.77 13.33
C HIS A 293 -0.53 -9.97 12.00
N GLU A 294 -0.75 -9.06 11.06
CA GLU A 294 -0.25 -9.17 9.68
C GLU A 294 1.18 -8.62 9.53
N GLY A 295 1.62 -7.82 10.48
CA GLY A 295 2.89 -7.10 10.46
C GLY A 295 2.81 -5.84 11.31
N LEU A 296 3.73 -4.89 11.10
CA LEU A 296 3.70 -3.60 11.77
C LEU A 296 3.32 -2.48 10.82
N LEU A 297 2.46 -1.58 11.30
CA LEU A 297 2.26 -0.23 10.77
C LEU A 297 3.18 0.73 11.52
N TYR A 298 3.72 1.74 10.84
CA TYR A 298 4.52 2.77 11.48
C TYR A 298 4.34 4.15 10.86
N ILE A 299 4.47 5.18 11.70
CA ILE A 299 4.36 6.59 11.32
C ILE A 299 5.58 7.31 11.90
N MET A 300 6.41 7.90 11.04
CA MET A 300 7.38 8.92 11.42
C MET A 300 6.66 10.27 11.48
N TYR A 301 6.82 11.00 12.57
CA TYR A 301 6.12 12.27 12.78
C TYR A 301 6.94 13.25 13.61
N GLN A 302 6.50 14.50 13.63
CA GLN A 302 6.92 15.54 14.57
C GLN A 302 5.71 16.03 15.37
N LEU A 303 5.97 16.57 16.55
CA LEU A 303 4.95 17.12 17.43
C LEU A 303 5.04 18.64 17.40
N THR A 304 3.91 19.29 17.10
CA THR A 304 3.79 20.74 17.18
C THR A 304 2.81 21.11 18.28
N GLU A 305 3.13 22.13 19.07
CA GLU A 305 2.20 22.66 20.06
C GLU A 305 0.92 23.18 19.39
N THR A 306 -0.20 23.03 20.09
CA THR A 306 -1.50 23.50 19.64
C THR A 306 -2.14 24.32 20.74
N GLU A 307 -2.46 25.57 20.42
CA GLU A 307 -3.33 26.36 21.28
C GLU A 307 -4.71 25.70 21.30
N ASN A 308 -5.17 25.25 22.49
CA ASN A 308 -6.50 24.68 22.76
C ASN A 308 -6.74 23.21 22.36
N SER A 309 -5.74 22.34 22.44
CA SER A 309 -5.93 20.87 22.37
C SER A 309 -5.25 20.18 23.55
N ASP A 310 -5.88 19.12 24.06
CA ASP A 310 -5.35 18.29 25.16
C ASP A 310 -4.10 17.50 24.73
N HIS A 311 -3.88 17.38 23.42
CA HIS A 311 -2.75 16.68 22.83
C HIS A 311 -1.99 17.54 21.82
N PRO A 312 -0.64 17.40 21.72
CA PRO A 312 0.11 18.05 20.66
C PRO A 312 -0.32 17.54 19.29
N ARG A 313 -0.28 18.40 18.28
CA ARG A 313 -0.61 18.02 16.91
C ARG A 313 0.49 17.15 16.33
N ILE A 314 0.08 16.00 15.79
CA ILE A 314 0.94 15.06 15.08
C ILE A 314 1.05 15.53 13.61
N VAL A 315 2.26 15.93 13.20
CA VAL A 315 2.60 16.24 11.81
C VAL A 315 3.25 15.01 11.18
N PRO A 316 2.53 14.25 10.32
CA PRO A 316 3.08 13.06 9.70
C PRO A 316 4.20 13.44 8.71
N ARG A 317 5.31 12.71 8.79
CA ARG A 317 6.45 12.85 7.88
C ARG A 317 6.63 11.63 6.98
N TYR A 318 6.36 10.42 7.47
CA TYR A 318 6.41 9.23 6.64
C TYR A 318 5.51 8.15 7.22
N ILE A 319 4.76 7.45 6.38
CA ILE A 319 3.91 6.32 6.77
C ILE A 319 4.41 5.09 6.01
N GLY A 320 4.53 3.96 6.69
CA GLY A 320 4.87 2.72 6.03
C GLY A 320 4.43 1.47 6.77
N LYS A 321 4.56 0.32 6.11
CA LYS A 321 4.30 -1.00 6.69
C LYS A 321 5.48 -1.96 6.55
N ALA A 322 5.50 -2.96 7.43
CA ALA A 322 6.31 -4.16 7.27
C ALA A 322 5.48 -5.40 7.60
N GLU A 323 5.18 -6.20 6.58
CA GLU A 323 4.44 -7.45 6.75
C GLU A 323 5.32 -8.57 7.32
N ALA A 324 4.73 -9.38 8.20
CA ALA A 324 5.35 -10.55 8.80
C ALA A 324 5.58 -11.65 7.77
N TYR A 325 4.62 -11.81 6.86
CA TYR A 325 4.78 -12.66 5.68
C TYR A 325 5.67 -12.00 4.63
N GLY A 326 6.63 -12.76 4.10
CA GLY A 326 7.46 -12.32 2.99
C GLY A 326 6.81 -12.58 1.63
N LYS A 327 7.27 -11.87 0.59
CA LYS A 327 6.78 -12.09 -0.79
C LYS A 327 7.25 -13.40 -1.42
N LYS A 328 8.40 -13.92 -0.98
CA LYS A 328 9.04 -15.13 -1.54
C LYS A 328 9.23 -16.26 -0.53
N LYS A 329 9.16 -15.95 0.75
CA LYS A 329 9.36 -16.86 1.87
C LYS A 329 8.26 -16.57 2.86
N GLU A 330 7.84 -17.60 3.60
CA GLU A 330 6.86 -17.46 4.67
C GLU A 330 7.26 -16.32 5.61
N LEU A 331 8.47 -16.37 6.19
CA LEU A 331 8.97 -15.31 7.07
C LEU A 331 9.64 -14.17 6.28
N SER A 332 9.14 -12.95 6.49
CA SER A 332 9.74 -11.72 5.99
C SER A 332 11.12 -11.44 6.59
N SER A 333 12.04 -10.93 5.77
CA SER A 333 13.37 -10.50 6.22
C SER A 333 13.34 -9.36 7.25
N ASN A 334 12.23 -8.63 7.33
CA ASN A 334 12.01 -7.61 8.36
C ASN A 334 11.94 -8.22 9.77
N PHE A 335 11.48 -9.47 9.89
CA PHE A 335 11.20 -10.11 11.17
C PHE A 335 12.18 -11.23 11.53
N THR A 336 13.13 -11.58 10.64
CA THR A 336 14.08 -12.68 10.87
C THR A 336 14.86 -12.53 12.18
N GLU A 337 15.37 -11.34 12.48
CA GLU A 337 16.14 -11.09 13.70
C GLU A 337 15.26 -11.12 14.95
N ILE A 338 14.00 -10.66 14.83
CA ILE A 338 13.02 -10.68 15.92
C ILE A 338 12.62 -12.12 16.24
N ALA A 339 12.34 -12.93 15.21
CA ALA A 339 12.01 -14.35 15.34
C ALA A 339 13.17 -15.14 15.96
N ALA A 340 14.42 -14.82 15.60
CA ALA A 340 15.61 -15.43 16.16
C ALA A 340 16.02 -14.89 17.55
N GLU A 341 15.20 -14.02 18.16
CA GLU A 341 15.45 -13.37 19.45
C GLU A 341 16.80 -12.64 19.53
N ARG A 342 17.24 -12.06 18.41
CA ARG A 342 18.49 -11.31 18.32
C ARG A 342 18.28 -9.83 18.65
N ALA A 343 19.36 -9.21 19.12
CA ALA A 343 19.33 -7.81 19.55
C ALA A 343 19.22 -6.79 18.40
N SER A 344 19.49 -7.18 17.15
CA SER A 344 19.51 -6.25 16.02
C SER A 344 18.14 -6.10 15.37
N THR A 345 17.64 -4.87 15.24
CA THR A 345 16.46 -4.54 14.41
C THR A 345 16.84 -3.72 13.18
N ARG A 346 18.12 -3.75 12.78
CA ARG A 346 18.65 -2.90 11.69
C ARG A 346 18.00 -3.16 10.32
N SER A 347 17.57 -4.40 10.07
CA SER A 347 16.87 -4.78 8.84
C SER A 347 15.38 -4.47 8.88
N PHE A 348 14.80 -4.27 10.07
CA PHE A 348 13.37 -4.09 10.22
C PHE A 348 12.91 -2.82 9.50
N ALA A 349 11.98 -2.99 8.54
CA ALA A 349 11.42 -1.92 7.71
C ALA A 349 12.49 -0.98 7.15
N ARG A 350 13.70 -1.50 6.90
CA ARG A 350 14.86 -0.75 6.43
C ARG A 350 15.18 0.50 7.28
N TRP A 351 14.92 0.50 8.59
CA TRP A 351 15.24 1.64 9.47
C TRP A 351 16.69 1.68 9.99
N GLY A 352 17.57 0.78 9.56
CA GLY A 352 18.96 0.78 10.00
C GLY A 352 19.86 1.79 9.30
N GLU A 353 21.16 1.69 9.59
CA GLU A 353 22.21 2.66 9.23
C GLU A 353 23.01 2.34 7.95
N GLY A 354 22.75 1.21 7.29
CA GLY A 354 23.42 0.83 6.03
C GLY A 354 22.92 1.61 4.81
N ASP A 355 23.72 1.65 3.76
CA ASP A 355 23.56 2.57 2.59
C ASP A 355 22.32 2.31 1.71
N TYR A 356 21.48 1.33 2.07
CA TYR A 356 20.22 1.00 1.41
C TYR A 356 19.04 1.00 2.40
N TRP A 357 19.24 1.59 3.57
CA TRP A 357 18.28 1.74 4.66
C TRP A 357 18.01 3.22 4.95
N HIS A 358 16.84 3.55 5.47
CA HIS A 358 16.35 4.91 5.67
C HIS A 358 17.34 5.81 6.44
N VAL A 359 17.92 5.34 7.55
CA VAL A 359 18.88 6.15 8.34
C VAL A 359 20.23 6.24 7.64
N GLY A 360 20.68 5.18 6.97
CA GLY A 360 21.92 5.20 6.19
C GLY A 360 21.84 6.11 4.97
N GLU A 361 20.78 6.00 4.17
CA GLU A 361 20.50 6.90 3.04
C GLU A 361 20.39 8.36 3.47
N LEU A 362 19.74 8.62 4.60
CA LEU A 362 19.69 9.96 5.18
C LEU A 362 21.07 10.43 5.66
N SER A 363 21.90 9.55 6.23
CA SER A 363 23.28 9.90 6.60
C SER A 363 24.10 10.30 5.37
N MET A 364 23.99 9.56 4.26
CA MET A 364 24.67 9.92 3.01
C MET A 364 24.15 11.23 2.42
N ALA A 365 22.85 11.52 2.55
CA ALA A 365 22.32 12.83 2.15
C ALA A 365 22.91 13.97 2.99
N LEU A 366 23.16 13.75 4.28
CA LEU A 366 23.76 14.76 5.15
C LEU A 366 25.27 14.94 4.92
N PHE A 367 26.02 13.86 4.66
CA PHE A 367 27.49 13.86 4.70
C PHE A 367 28.17 13.65 3.34
N GLU A 368 27.50 13.07 2.35
CA GLU A 368 28.13 12.55 1.11
C GLU A 368 27.49 13.08 -0.19
N ASN A 369 26.65 14.12 -0.12
CA ASN A 369 25.91 14.68 -1.27
C ASN A 369 25.00 13.65 -1.98
N ASP A 370 24.46 12.66 -1.27
CA ASP A 370 23.49 11.72 -1.85
C ASP A 370 22.09 12.34 -1.95
N THR A 371 21.50 12.32 -3.13
CA THR A 371 20.21 13.01 -3.40
C THR A 371 18.98 12.16 -3.10
N ARG A 372 19.12 10.85 -2.80
CA ARG A 372 17.96 9.94 -2.62
C ARG A 372 17.03 10.38 -1.49
N LYS A 373 17.64 10.89 -0.41
CA LYS A 373 16.98 11.37 0.82
C LYS A 373 17.20 12.87 1.08
N GLU A 374 17.59 13.63 0.07
CA GLU A 374 17.73 15.09 0.17
C GLU A 374 16.43 15.78 0.66
N PRO A 375 15.22 15.40 0.22
CA PRO A 375 13.99 15.96 0.80
C PRO A 375 13.86 15.71 2.30
N TRP A 376 14.27 14.53 2.79
CA TRP A 376 14.24 14.24 4.22
C TRP A 376 15.30 15.05 4.98
N ALA A 377 16.50 15.22 4.41
CA ALA A 377 17.54 16.03 5.00
C ALA A 377 17.10 17.50 5.12
N SER A 378 16.60 18.06 4.01
CA SER A 378 16.07 19.43 3.94
C SER A 378 14.96 19.67 4.95
N GLU A 379 14.04 18.73 5.10
CA GLU A 379 12.87 18.91 5.97
C GLU A 379 13.16 18.68 7.45
N LEU A 380 14.03 17.72 7.79
CA LEU A 380 14.24 17.31 9.18
C LEU A 380 15.41 18.02 9.87
N PHE A 381 16.41 18.52 9.13
CA PHE A 381 17.64 19.07 9.69
C PHE A 381 17.85 20.56 9.38
N GLU A 382 18.55 21.26 10.28
CA GLU A 382 19.09 22.58 9.97
C GLU A 382 20.19 22.46 8.90
N GLN A 383 20.16 23.34 7.90
CA GLN A 383 21.07 23.36 6.75
C GLN A 383 22.55 23.32 7.17
N GLY A 384 23.34 22.45 6.55
CA GLY A 384 24.77 22.34 6.86
C GLY A 384 25.08 21.65 8.19
N THR A 385 24.09 21.09 8.89
CA THR A 385 24.28 20.50 10.22
C THR A 385 23.62 19.13 10.39
N ARG A 386 23.97 18.44 11.49
CA ARG A 386 23.26 17.24 11.98
C ARG A 386 22.28 17.54 13.11
N ARG A 387 21.84 18.79 13.23
CA ARG A 387 20.86 19.24 14.23
C ARG A 387 19.46 19.14 13.64
N LEU A 388 18.55 18.48 14.34
CA LEU A 388 17.15 18.42 13.92
C LEU A 388 16.49 19.78 14.11
N LYS A 389 15.60 20.17 13.19
CA LYS A 389 14.76 21.36 13.37
C LYS A 389 13.79 21.18 14.54
N GLU A 390 13.23 19.97 14.65
CA GLU A 390 12.35 19.53 15.73
C GLU A 390 12.58 18.04 15.98
N GLN A 391 12.28 17.57 17.20
CA GLN A 391 12.43 16.16 17.54
C GLN A 391 11.55 15.27 16.64
N VAL A 392 12.18 14.26 16.02
CA VAL A 392 11.52 13.30 15.14
C VAL A 392 11.21 12.03 15.91
N TYR A 393 9.98 11.55 15.80
CA TYR A 393 9.44 10.39 16.51
C TYR A 393 8.98 9.29 15.56
N LEU A 394 8.92 8.04 16.05
CA LEU A 394 8.31 6.92 15.35
C LEU A 394 7.26 6.26 16.23
N TRP A 395 6.02 6.23 15.76
CA TRP A 395 4.97 5.39 16.31
C TRP A 395 4.95 4.08 15.52
N THR A 396 4.81 2.95 16.21
CA THR A 396 4.68 1.65 15.56
C THR A 396 3.78 0.71 16.36
N ARG A 397 3.01 -0.10 15.64
CA ARG A 397 2.05 -1.04 16.20
C ARG A 397 1.90 -2.27 15.33
N ALA A 398 1.77 -3.43 15.98
CA ALA A 398 1.36 -4.67 15.33
C ALA A 398 -0.09 -4.55 14.85
N TRP A 399 -0.29 -4.60 13.55
CA TRP A 399 -1.60 -4.42 12.95
C TRP A 399 -2.38 -5.72 12.97
N ASN A 400 -3.60 -5.65 13.52
CA ASN A 400 -4.56 -6.75 13.57
C ASN A 400 -5.89 -6.24 13.04
N GLN A 401 -6.28 -6.70 11.85
CA GLN A 401 -7.50 -6.26 11.15
C GLN A 401 -8.81 -6.63 11.87
N GLN A 402 -8.78 -7.54 12.85
CA GLN A 402 -9.97 -7.89 13.63
C GLN A 402 -10.25 -6.91 14.77
N THR A 403 -9.19 -6.30 15.31
CA THR A 403 -9.29 -5.40 16.47
C THR A 403 -9.01 -3.94 16.12
N HIS A 404 -8.40 -3.68 14.96
CA HIS A 404 -8.09 -2.34 14.48
C HIS A 404 -8.95 -2.01 13.27
N VAL A 405 -9.43 -0.77 13.23
CA VAL A 405 -10.28 -0.25 12.15
C VAL A 405 -9.44 0.65 11.26
N GLY A 406 -9.64 0.54 9.95
CA GLY A 406 -9.02 1.42 8.97
C GLY A 406 -9.54 2.86 9.07
N PRO A 407 -8.85 3.81 8.45
CA PRO A 407 -9.18 5.24 8.52
C PRO A 407 -10.56 5.63 7.98
N TYR A 408 -11.22 4.76 7.21
CA TYR A 408 -12.57 4.98 6.67
C TYR A 408 -13.67 4.26 7.47
N GLY A 409 -13.37 3.76 8.68
CA GLY A 409 -14.37 3.10 9.53
C GLY A 409 -14.67 1.64 9.17
N TYR A 410 -13.85 1.02 8.31
CA TYR A 410 -13.96 -0.39 7.92
C TYR A 410 -12.74 -1.17 8.37
N GLN A 411 -12.91 -2.48 8.65
CA GLN A 411 -11.76 -3.38 8.80
C GLN A 411 -10.89 -3.33 7.55
N ALA A 412 -9.59 -3.14 7.73
CA ALA A 412 -8.64 -3.03 6.65
C ALA A 412 -7.43 -3.91 7.00
N SER A 413 -6.93 -4.64 6.01
CA SER A 413 -5.64 -5.33 6.15
C SER A 413 -4.51 -4.31 6.25
N LEU A 414 -3.33 -4.72 6.73
CA LEU A 414 -2.14 -3.88 6.79
C LEU A 414 -1.74 -3.39 5.38
N ALA A 415 -1.97 -4.20 4.34
CA ALA A 415 -1.70 -3.82 2.96
C ALA A 415 -2.68 -2.76 2.43
N GLU A 416 -3.90 -2.71 2.99
CA GLU A 416 -4.93 -1.73 2.65
C GLU A 416 -4.77 -0.44 3.47
N VAL A 417 -4.44 -0.54 4.76
CA VAL A 417 -4.43 0.61 5.68
C VAL A 417 -3.31 1.62 5.38
N GLU A 418 -2.13 1.16 4.98
CA GLU A 418 -0.98 2.03 4.67
C GLU A 418 -1.31 3.06 3.57
N PRO A 419 -1.73 2.67 2.35
CA PRO A 419 -2.05 3.64 1.30
C PRO A 419 -3.26 4.51 1.66
N GLN A 420 -4.23 4.00 2.41
CA GLN A 420 -5.35 4.80 2.91
C GLN A 420 -4.88 5.93 3.85
N LEU A 421 -3.97 5.62 4.78
CA LEU A 421 -3.41 6.63 5.69
C LEU A 421 -2.50 7.64 4.96
N ILE A 422 -1.74 7.19 3.96
CA ILE A 422 -0.98 8.10 3.08
C ILE A 422 -1.94 9.08 2.39
N GLY A 423 -3.06 8.60 1.86
CA GLY A 423 -4.10 9.43 1.23
C GLY A 423 -4.70 10.49 2.15
N LEU A 424 -4.95 10.13 3.41
CA LEU A 424 -5.43 11.06 4.44
C LEU A 424 -4.36 12.06 4.87
N ALA A 425 -3.14 11.59 5.16
CA ALA A 425 -2.03 12.43 5.57
C ALA A 425 -1.63 13.42 4.46
N GLN A 426 -1.66 13.00 3.20
CA GLN A 426 -1.39 13.88 2.05
C GLN A 426 -2.44 14.99 1.93
N ALA A 427 -3.70 14.71 2.24
CA ALA A 427 -4.75 15.73 2.21
C ALA A 427 -4.64 16.70 3.40
N ALA A 428 -4.26 16.20 4.58
CA ALA A 428 -4.15 17.00 5.79
C ALA A 428 -2.85 17.80 5.89
N PHE A 429 -1.76 17.28 5.30
CA PHE A 429 -0.39 17.82 5.42
C PHE A 429 0.41 17.70 4.10
N PRO A 430 -0.10 18.23 2.98
CA PRO A 430 0.50 18.04 1.65
C PRO A 430 1.95 18.54 1.55
N ALA A 431 2.31 19.56 2.33
CA ALA A 431 3.66 20.14 2.34
C ALA A 431 4.65 19.42 3.28
N HIS A 432 4.19 18.50 4.13
CA HIS A 432 5.01 17.89 5.17
C HIS A 432 5.28 16.40 4.98
N LEU A 433 4.41 15.71 4.23
CA LEU A 433 4.52 14.27 4.00
C LEU A 433 5.67 13.96 3.03
N LEU A 434 6.55 13.04 3.43
CA LEU A 434 7.76 12.66 2.70
C LEU A 434 7.66 11.28 2.02
N ASN A 435 6.44 10.72 1.95
CA ASN A 435 6.14 9.55 1.12
C ASN A 435 6.25 9.94 -0.36
N LYS A 436 7.11 9.26 -1.13
CA LYS A 436 7.18 9.40 -2.59
C LYS A 436 6.18 8.50 -3.33
N SER A 437 5.72 7.45 -2.68
CA SER A 437 4.76 6.49 -3.26
C SER A 437 3.40 6.69 -2.64
N GLY A 438 2.35 6.52 -3.44
CA GLY A 438 0.98 6.65 -2.99
C GLY A 438 0.49 8.09 -2.82
N VAL A 439 1.22 9.09 -3.32
CA VAL A 439 0.83 10.51 -3.36
C VAL A 439 0.71 10.99 -4.81
N PRO A 440 0.02 12.11 -5.11
CA PRO A 440 -0.04 12.67 -6.46
C PRO A 440 1.34 13.01 -7.04
N ASP A 441 1.51 12.92 -8.36
CA ASP A 441 2.80 13.20 -9.03
C ASP A 441 3.27 14.66 -8.86
N ASP A 442 2.32 15.57 -8.64
CA ASP A 442 2.55 16.99 -8.37
C ASP A 442 2.68 17.31 -6.87
N ALA A 443 2.69 16.30 -6.01
CA ALA A 443 2.90 16.49 -4.57
C ALA A 443 4.27 17.14 -4.33
N PRO A 444 4.40 18.04 -3.33
CA PRO A 444 5.64 18.77 -3.05
C PRO A 444 6.89 17.90 -2.95
N ILE A 445 6.78 16.67 -2.45
CA ILE A 445 7.87 15.69 -2.32
C ILE A 445 8.51 15.26 -3.66
N HIS A 446 7.84 15.48 -4.78
CA HIS A 446 8.35 15.25 -6.13
C HIS A 446 9.03 16.47 -6.76
N SER A 447 8.98 17.64 -6.09
CA SER A 447 9.67 18.83 -6.55
C SER A 447 11.20 18.66 -6.48
N THR A 448 11.91 19.34 -7.37
CA THR A 448 13.36 19.50 -7.35
C THR A 448 13.83 20.63 -6.42
N ASP A 449 12.91 21.28 -5.70
CA ASP A 449 13.22 22.44 -4.85
C ASP A 449 13.88 22.07 -3.51
N PHE A 450 13.92 20.78 -3.16
CA PHE A 450 14.66 20.34 -1.98
C PHE A 450 16.16 20.49 -2.22
N ALA A 451 16.80 21.25 -1.35
CA ALA A 451 18.24 21.39 -1.34
C ALA A 451 18.74 21.26 0.10
N PHE A 452 19.79 20.48 0.30
CA PHE A 452 20.47 20.40 1.59
C PHE A 452 21.96 20.69 1.46
N GLN A 453 22.44 21.68 2.20
CA GLN A 453 23.87 21.89 2.35
C GLN A 453 24.44 20.76 3.20
N THR A 454 25.36 19.97 2.63
CA THR A 454 26.02 18.89 3.39
C THR A 454 26.76 19.42 4.60
N VAL A 455 26.77 18.61 5.66
CA VAL A 455 27.50 18.90 6.89
C VAL A 455 28.99 18.88 6.58
N GLN A 456 29.66 20.02 6.80
CA GLN A 456 31.10 20.05 6.72
C GLN A 456 31.69 19.33 7.94
N HIS A 457 32.57 18.36 7.70
CA HIS A 457 33.31 17.71 8.76
C HIS A 457 34.14 18.79 9.51
N PRO A 458 34.01 18.92 10.84
CA PRO A 458 34.95 19.72 11.62
C PRO A 458 36.35 19.09 11.63
#